data_AF-A0A383B0W3-F1
#
_entry.id   AF-A0A383B0W3-F1
#
_cell.length_a   1.000
_cell.length_b   1.000
_cell.length_c   1.000
_cell.angle_alpha   90.00
_cell.angle_beta   90.00
_cell.angle_gamma   90.00
#
_symmetry.space_group_name_H-M   'P 1'
#
loop_
_entity.id
_entity.type
_entity.pdbx_description
1 polymer ?
#
loop_
_entity_poly.entity_id
_entity_poly.type
_entity_poly.pdbx_seq_one_letter_code
_entity_poly.pdbx_strand_id
1 'polypeptide(L)'
;PYTIKEGDQVSNVPVIFRLNTAIDQSNTIFINASDVSVKIEFLGEKTARLGAVKKIRGKLIPEIPDQLLQFTINKPDGSDNFIKDVKTDTSGQFSFNLAFDLAGGWFVNANYGGNATYLPVSGSAVYVAMMNVGKAIIVLGGNSQTNPIWDAFRVNAEFVHHTFTTRGLDPDSDIKFFSSEPNQTANADDFATLVNLEEAIGIWAKPQLGSQSPLFLYLISANLDPDFLINDKNILTPDLLDSWLDVV
;
A
#
# COMPACT_ATOMS: atom_id res chain seq x y z
N PRO A 1 -35.40 34.39 26.58
CA PRO A 1 -36.19 33.28 25.98
C PRO A 1 -35.84 33.14 24.50
N TYR A 2 -35.24 32.00 24.12
CA TYR A 2 -34.97 31.71 22.72
C TYR A 2 -36.25 31.21 22.03
N THR A 3 -36.46 31.60 20.77
CA THR A 3 -37.62 31.18 19.97
C THR A 3 -37.14 30.13 18.96
N ILE A 4 -37.68 28.92 19.06
CA ILE A 4 -37.39 27.79 18.16
C ILE A 4 -37.73 28.20 16.71
N LYS A 5 -36.82 27.91 15.78
CA LYS A 5 -36.99 28.24 14.35
C LYS A 5 -37.36 27.00 13.54
N GLU A 6 -37.95 27.24 12.39
CA GLU A 6 -38.30 26.18 11.43
C GLU A 6 -37.04 25.44 10.97
N GLY A 7 -36.91 24.16 11.32
CA GLY A 7 -35.76 23.30 11.03
C GLY A 7 -35.08 22.67 12.26
N ASP A 8 -35.33 23.20 13.47
CA ASP A 8 -34.77 22.65 14.70
C ASP A 8 -35.36 21.26 14.99
N GLN A 9 -34.49 20.25 15.15
CA GLN A 9 -34.91 18.90 15.56
C GLN A 9 -35.05 18.87 17.08
N VAL A 10 -36.29 18.85 17.58
CA VAL A 10 -36.59 18.85 19.02
C VAL A 10 -36.95 17.44 19.47
N SER A 11 -36.21 16.87 20.43
CA SER A 11 -36.57 15.62 21.10
C SER A 11 -37.07 15.90 22.51
N ASN A 12 -38.31 15.52 22.80
CA ASN A 12 -38.91 15.65 24.13
C ASN A 12 -38.75 14.33 24.90
N VAL A 13 -37.84 14.29 25.87
CA VAL A 13 -37.72 13.16 26.80
C VAL A 13 -38.36 13.55 28.13
N PRO A 14 -39.52 12.97 28.52
CA PRO A 14 -40.09 13.23 29.83
C PRO A 14 -39.27 12.49 30.89
N VAL A 15 -38.64 13.24 31.78
CA VAL A 15 -38.02 12.69 33.00
C VAL A 15 -39.00 12.88 34.15
N ILE A 16 -39.52 11.79 34.70
CA ILE A 16 -40.49 11.80 35.81
C ILE A 16 -39.74 11.48 37.10
N PHE A 17 -39.63 12.47 37.99
CA PHE A 17 -39.23 12.24 39.38
C PHE A 17 -40.49 12.13 40.24
N ARG A 18 -40.67 11.01 40.94
CA ARG A 18 -41.72 10.86 41.95
C ARG A 18 -41.12 11.17 43.31
N LEU A 19 -41.41 12.36 43.84
CA LEU A 19 -41.24 12.63 45.27
C LEU A 19 -42.59 12.52 45.97
N ASN A 20 -42.63 11.74 47.04
CA ASN A 20 -43.83 11.56 47.84
C ASN A 20 -44.28 12.91 48.43
N THR A 21 -45.49 13.31 48.04
CA THR A 21 -46.38 14.28 48.69
C THR A 21 -45.81 15.69 48.92
N ALA A 22 -45.67 16.48 47.84
CA ALA A 22 -46.14 17.88 47.75
C ALA A 22 -45.57 18.54 46.49
N ILE A 23 -46.48 19.03 45.63
CA ILE A 23 -46.27 19.83 44.41
C ILE A 23 -45.58 19.06 43.26
N ASP A 24 -46.39 18.67 42.25
CA ASP A 24 -45.90 18.29 40.92
C ASP A 24 -45.20 19.49 40.27
N GLN A 25 -43.91 19.66 40.54
CA GLN A 25 -43.06 20.58 39.78
C GLN A 25 -42.45 19.81 38.62
N SER A 26 -43.09 19.87 37.45
CA SER A 26 -42.44 19.46 36.20
C SER A 26 -41.54 20.59 35.72
N ASN A 27 -40.23 20.41 35.79
CA ASN A 27 -39.28 21.29 35.10
C ASN A 27 -38.98 20.69 33.72
N THR A 28 -39.33 21.42 32.67
CA THR A 28 -38.89 21.10 31.31
C THR A 28 -37.41 21.45 31.20
N ILE A 29 -36.56 20.44 31.07
CA ILE A 29 -35.15 20.63 30.70
C ILE A 29 -35.10 20.70 29.18
N PHE A 30 -34.69 21.86 28.64
CA PHE A 30 -34.39 21.98 27.23
C PHE A 30 -32.96 21.49 26.99
N ILE A 31 -32.82 20.32 26.37
CA ILE A 31 -31.54 19.88 25.82
C ILE A 31 -31.44 20.50 24.42
N ASN A 32 -30.60 21.52 24.28
CA ASN A 32 -30.37 22.14 22.99
C ASN A 32 -29.37 21.27 22.22
N ALA A 33 -29.85 20.36 21.37
CA ALA A 33 -29.01 19.62 20.44
C ALA A 33 -28.83 20.45 19.15
N SER A 34 -28.17 21.59 19.26
CA SER A 34 -27.89 22.49 18.12
C SER A 34 -26.68 22.07 17.29
N ASP A 35 -25.91 21.10 17.77
CA ASP A 35 -24.61 20.80 17.21
C ASP A 35 -24.72 19.77 16.08
N VAL A 36 -24.05 20.07 14.97
CA VAL A 36 -24.07 19.25 13.76
C VAL A 36 -23.14 18.06 13.94
N SER A 37 -23.65 16.85 13.69
CA SER A 37 -22.84 15.63 13.69
C SER A 37 -21.79 15.67 12.58
N VAL A 38 -20.55 15.29 12.92
CA VAL A 38 -19.42 15.23 11.99
C VAL A 38 -18.97 13.79 11.82
N LYS A 39 -18.48 13.44 10.63
CA LYS A 39 -17.80 12.19 10.32
C LYS A 39 -16.41 12.45 9.76
N ILE A 40 -15.44 11.61 10.13
CA ILE A 40 -14.12 11.57 9.51
C ILE A 40 -14.11 10.45 8.47
N GLU A 41 -13.70 10.75 7.24
CA GLU A 41 -13.53 9.77 6.17
C GLU A 41 -12.08 9.75 5.68
N PHE A 42 -11.42 8.59 5.79
CA PHE A 42 -10.11 8.36 5.19
C PHE A 42 -10.25 7.96 3.72
N LEU A 43 -9.42 8.53 2.86
CA LEU A 43 -9.50 8.38 1.40
C LEU A 43 -8.28 7.64 0.84
N GLY A 44 -8.49 6.95 -0.28
CA GLY A 44 -7.45 6.24 -1.03
C GLY A 44 -7.11 4.86 -0.47
N GLU A 45 -6.11 4.23 -1.09
CA GLU A 45 -5.66 2.89 -0.73
C GLU A 45 -5.02 2.84 0.64
N LYS A 46 -5.25 1.73 1.36
CA LYS A 46 -4.76 1.50 2.71
C LYS A 46 -3.57 0.54 2.79
N THR A 47 -2.90 0.32 1.67
CA THR A 47 -1.67 -0.48 1.59
C THR A 47 -0.47 0.44 1.36
N ALA A 48 0.69 0.07 1.90
CA ALA A 48 1.95 0.75 1.66
C ALA A 48 3.06 -0.30 1.51
N ARG A 49 4.11 0.05 0.77
CA ARG A 49 5.33 -0.78 0.74
C ARG A 49 6.19 -0.42 1.95
N LEU A 50 6.87 -1.42 2.51
CA LEU A 50 7.87 -1.21 3.55
C LEU A 50 8.94 -0.22 3.08
N GLY A 51 9.26 0.75 3.93
CA GLY A 51 10.19 1.85 3.64
C GLY A 51 9.58 3.01 2.85
N ALA A 52 8.36 2.89 2.32
CA ALA A 52 7.75 3.94 1.52
C ALA A 52 7.19 5.08 2.39
N VAL A 53 7.24 6.30 1.85
CA VAL A 53 6.52 7.45 2.39
C VAL A 53 5.21 7.61 1.61
N LYS A 54 4.08 7.49 2.29
CA LYS A 54 2.75 7.62 1.69
C LYS A 54 2.01 8.83 2.25
N LYS A 55 1.30 9.54 1.35
CA LYS A 55 0.43 10.65 1.71
C LYS A 55 -0.92 10.12 2.21
N ILE A 56 -1.14 10.22 3.52
CA ILE A 56 -2.42 9.97 4.17
C ILE A 56 -3.36 11.13 3.85
N ARG A 57 -4.60 10.82 3.49
CA ARG A 57 -5.61 11.80 3.07
C ARG A 57 -6.98 11.42 3.62
N GLY A 58 -7.80 12.43 3.88
CA GLY A 58 -9.19 12.25 4.26
C GLY A 58 -9.92 13.58 4.32
N LYS A 59 -11.16 13.56 4.81
CA LYS A 59 -12.01 14.74 4.95
C LYS A 59 -12.95 14.66 6.14
N LEU A 60 -13.39 15.83 6.59
CA LEU A 60 -14.56 15.95 7.46
C LEU A 60 -15.83 15.98 6.60
N ILE A 61 -16.92 15.43 7.15
CA ILE A 61 -18.27 15.50 6.60
C ILE A 61 -19.19 16.02 7.71
N PRO A 62 -19.77 17.23 7.60
CA PRO A 62 -19.66 18.16 6.46
C PRO A 62 -18.25 18.74 6.26
N GLU A 63 -18.02 19.39 5.11
CA GLU A 63 -16.73 20.01 4.77
C GLU A 63 -16.49 21.25 5.63
N ILE A 64 -15.65 21.11 6.67
CA ILE A 64 -15.38 22.19 7.62
C ILE A 64 -13.92 22.64 7.50
N PRO A 65 -13.66 23.89 7.06
CA PRO A 65 -12.30 24.37 6.83
C PRO A 65 -11.58 24.82 8.11
N ASP A 66 -10.25 24.84 8.06
CA ASP A 66 -9.34 25.33 9.11
C ASP A 66 -9.57 24.69 10.50
N GLN A 67 -10.00 23.43 10.53
CA GLN A 67 -10.20 22.67 11.76
C GLN A 67 -8.95 21.89 12.12
N LEU A 68 -8.55 21.96 13.39
CA LEU A 68 -7.43 21.18 13.91
C LEU A 68 -7.88 19.75 14.22
N LEU A 69 -7.21 18.77 13.59
CA LEU A 69 -7.33 17.36 13.92
C LEU A 69 -6.03 16.89 14.56
N GLN A 70 -6.16 16.08 15.62
CA GLN A 70 -5.06 15.40 16.26
C GLN A 70 -5.04 13.94 15.81
N PHE A 71 -3.91 13.50 15.28
CA PHE A 71 -3.69 12.13 14.83
C PHE A 71 -2.81 11.39 15.82
N THR A 72 -3.20 10.18 16.21
CA THR A 72 -2.35 9.22 16.91
C THR A 72 -2.05 8.06 15.98
N ILE A 73 -0.77 7.80 15.73
CA ILE A 73 -0.31 6.70 14.86
C ILE A 73 0.35 5.64 15.73
N ASN A 74 -0.23 4.44 15.76
CA ASN A 74 0.33 3.27 16.43
C ASN A 74 1.10 2.41 15.42
N LYS A 75 2.36 2.13 15.73
CA LYS A 75 3.23 1.26 14.92
C LYS A 75 2.86 -0.23 15.07
N PRO A 76 3.16 -1.08 14.07
CA PRO A 76 2.86 -2.50 14.12
C PRO A 76 3.57 -3.26 15.26
N ASP A 77 4.73 -2.78 15.69
CA ASP A 77 5.55 -3.39 16.74
C ASP A 77 5.13 -2.98 18.16
N GLY A 78 4.13 -2.09 18.29
CA GLY A 78 3.68 -1.56 19.58
C GLY A 78 4.63 -0.53 20.20
N SER A 79 5.66 -0.08 19.47
CA SER A 79 6.52 1.03 19.90
C SER A 79 5.76 2.36 19.93
N ASP A 80 6.40 3.40 20.49
CA ASP A 80 5.79 4.69 20.81
C ASP A 80 4.90 5.25 19.69
N ASN A 81 3.74 5.75 20.11
CA ASN A 81 2.80 6.38 19.20
C ASN A 81 3.25 7.80 18.87
N PHE A 82 3.11 8.18 17.60
CA PHE A 82 3.35 9.57 17.20
C PHE A 82 2.05 10.35 17.23
N ILE A 83 2.09 11.55 17.83
CA ILE A 83 1.00 12.51 17.77
C ILE A 83 1.32 13.53 16.68
N LYS A 84 0.36 13.79 15.79
CA LYS A 84 0.50 14.76 14.71
C LYS A 84 -0.74 15.63 14.60
N ASP A 85 -0.54 16.94 14.63
CA ASP A 85 -1.61 17.90 14.45
C ASP A 85 -1.68 18.33 12.99
N VAL A 86 -2.88 18.29 12.40
CA VAL A 86 -3.12 18.61 10.99
C VAL A 86 -4.38 19.44 10.88
N LYS A 87 -4.32 20.54 10.13
CA LYS A 87 -5.48 21.38 9.83
C LYS A 87 -6.18 20.92 8.55
N THR A 88 -7.51 21.03 8.51
CA THR A 88 -8.25 20.90 7.26
C THR A 88 -8.02 22.10 6.36
N ASP A 89 -8.00 21.86 5.04
CA ASP A 89 -7.95 22.90 4.02
C ASP A 89 -9.33 23.56 3.82
N THR A 90 -9.43 24.44 2.82
CA THR A 90 -10.67 25.17 2.50
C THR A 90 -11.83 24.27 2.08
N SER A 91 -11.57 23.02 1.71
CA SER A 91 -12.57 22.01 1.31
C SER A 91 -12.81 20.98 2.43
N GLY A 92 -12.35 21.25 3.66
CA GLY A 92 -12.51 20.33 4.79
C GLY A 92 -11.64 19.06 4.70
N GLN A 93 -10.65 19.02 3.81
CA GLN A 93 -9.77 17.87 3.62
C GLN A 93 -8.49 18.00 4.45
N PHE A 94 -7.97 16.88 4.92
CA PHE A 94 -6.68 16.82 5.62
C PHE A 94 -5.71 15.93 4.85
N SER A 95 -4.41 16.25 4.93
CA SER A 95 -3.38 15.35 4.42
C SER A 95 -2.03 15.52 5.09
N PHE A 96 -1.27 14.42 5.18
CA PHE A 96 0.11 14.43 5.66
C PHE A 96 0.89 13.22 5.15
N ASN A 97 2.22 13.33 5.11
CA ASN A 97 3.09 12.20 4.78
C ASN A 97 3.40 11.35 6.03
N LEU A 98 3.38 10.03 5.87
CA LEU A 98 3.75 9.02 6.86
C LEU A 98 4.74 8.03 6.23
N ALA A 99 5.86 7.78 6.91
CA ALA A 99 6.83 6.76 6.52
C ALA A 99 6.45 5.41 7.15
N PHE A 100 6.34 4.38 6.32
CA PHE A 100 5.99 3.03 6.73
C PHE A 100 7.26 2.18 6.90
N ASP A 101 7.98 2.40 8.00
CA ASP A 101 9.31 1.82 8.29
C ASP A 101 9.27 0.39 8.86
N LEU A 102 8.08 -0.11 9.21
CA LEU A 102 7.84 -1.42 9.79
C LEU A 102 6.74 -2.14 9.02
N ALA A 103 6.92 -3.43 8.78
CA ALA A 103 5.90 -4.26 8.16
C ALA A 103 4.76 -4.56 9.15
N GLY A 104 3.54 -4.67 8.63
CA GLY A 104 2.35 -4.97 9.42
C GLY A 104 1.31 -3.85 9.44
N GLY A 105 0.37 -3.97 10.38
CA GLY A 105 -0.76 -3.05 10.51
C GLY A 105 -0.42 -1.80 11.32
N TRP A 106 -0.50 -0.64 10.66
CA TRP A 106 -0.40 0.68 11.25
C TRP A 106 -1.80 1.22 11.55
N PHE A 107 -2.09 1.54 12.80
CA PHE A 107 -3.37 2.13 13.17
C PHE A 107 -3.25 3.64 13.20
N VAL A 108 -4.06 4.32 12.40
CA VAL A 108 -4.13 5.77 12.33
C VAL A 108 -5.47 6.21 12.90
N ASN A 109 -5.43 6.86 14.06
CA ASN A 109 -6.60 7.40 14.73
C ASN A 109 -6.59 8.93 14.57
N ALA A 110 -7.69 9.48 14.08
CA ALA A 110 -7.93 10.91 13.96
C ALA A 110 -8.95 11.34 15.01
N ASN A 111 -8.71 12.47 15.65
CA ASN A 111 -9.64 13.07 16.59
C ASN A 111 -9.87 14.53 16.22
N TYR A 112 -11.14 14.89 16.04
CA TYR A 112 -11.60 16.27 15.93
C TYR A 112 -12.29 16.65 17.24
N GLY A 113 -11.77 17.70 17.90
CA GLY A 113 -12.26 18.14 19.21
C GLY A 113 -13.62 18.83 19.20
N GLY A 114 -14.23 19.03 18.03
CA GLY A 114 -15.47 19.78 17.89
C GLY A 114 -15.26 21.30 18.03
N ASN A 115 -16.35 22.04 17.93
CA ASN A 115 -16.41 23.47 18.25
C ASN A 115 -17.85 23.85 18.66
N ALA A 116 -18.16 25.15 18.73
CA ALA A 116 -19.48 25.62 19.14
C ALA A 116 -20.64 25.24 18.20
N THR A 117 -20.33 24.72 17.00
CA THR A 117 -21.32 24.33 15.98
C THR A 117 -21.29 22.83 15.68
N TYR A 118 -20.12 22.20 15.79
CA TYR A 118 -19.88 20.84 15.34
C TYR A 118 -19.46 19.95 16.49
N LEU A 119 -20.09 18.77 16.59
CA LEU A 119 -19.75 17.80 17.62
C LEU A 119 -18.34 17.24 17.43
N PRO A 120 -17.63 16.91 18.53
CA PRO A 120 -16.40 16.15 18.46
C PRO A 120 -16.63 14.78 17.84
N VAL A 121 -15.64 14.29 17.10
CA VAL A 121 -15.68 12.95 16.50
C VAL A 121 -14.28 12.37 16.40
N SER A 122 -14.19 11.04 16.51
CA SER A 122 -12.98 10.29 16.19
C SER A 122 -13.23 9.33 15.03
N GLY A 123 -12.19 9.03 14.27
CA GLY A 123 -12.23 8.07 13.17
C GLY A 123 -10.91 7.34 13.04
N SER A 124 -10.95 6.10 12.57
CA SER A 124 -9.77 5.25 12.51
C SER A 124 -9.61 4.60 11.14
N ALA A 125 -8.37 4.36 10.74
CA ALA A 125 -8.02 3.55 9.58
C ALA A 125 -6.82 2.66 9.89
N VAL A 126 -6.83 1.45 9.35
CA VAL A 126 -5.69 0.54 9.37
C VAL A 126 -5.00 0.62 8.02
N TYR A 127 -3.71 0.92 8.03
CA TYR A 127 -2.84 0.86 6.86
C TYR A 127 -1.92 -0.36 6.99
N VAL A 128 -1.77 -1.14 5.93
CA VAL A 128 -0.93 -2.34 5.94
C VAL A 128 0.35 -2.05 5.17
N ALA A 129 1.47 -2.02 5.88
CA ALA A 129 2.80 -2.01 5.29
C ALA A 129 3.21 -3.44 4.94
N MET A 130 3.33 -3.73 3.66
CA MET A 130 3.76 -5.03 3.17
C MET A 130 5.27 -5.01 2.96
N MET A 131 5.95 -6.08 3.37
CA MET A 131 7.35 -6.29 3.00
C MET A 131 7.48 -6.19 1.48
N ASN A 132 8.45 -5.43 1.00
CA ASN A 132 8.84 -5.50 -0.39
C ASN A 132 9.62 -6.79 -0.58
N VAL A 133 9.02 -7.78 -1.24
CA VAL A 133 9.65 -9.09 -1.48
C VAL A 133 10.72 -9.03 -2.58
N GLY A 134 10.97 -7.83 -3.15
CA GLY A 134 11.92 -7.61 -4.22
C GLY A 134 11.33 -7.92 -5.59
N LYS A 135 12.19 -7.97 -6.59
CA LYS A 135 11.85 -8.37 -7.95
C LYS A 135 12.62 -9.60 -8.37
N ALA A 136 12.05 -10.39 -9.26
CA ALA A 136 12.73 -11.52 -9.88
C ALA A 136 12.80 -11.36 -11.40
N ILE A 137 13.96 -11.65 -11.98
CA ILE A 137 14.13 -11.86 -13.41
C ILE A 137 14.62 -13.30 -13.61
N ILE A 138 13.86 -14.06 -14.37
CA ILE A 138 14.14 -15.46 -14.71
C ILE A 138 14.45 -15.50 -16.21
N VAL A 139 15.58 -16.09 -16.58
CA VAL A 139 15.97 -16.25 -17.99
C VAL A 139 16.28 -17.70 -18.27
N LEU A 140 15.44 -18.32 -19.10
CA LEU A 140 15.66 -19.63 -19.70
C LEU A 140 16.29 -19.46 -21.08
N GLY A 141 17.61 -19.51 -21.13
CA GLY A 141 18.38 -19.39 -22.35
C GLY A 141 18.55 -20.71 -23.12
N GLY A 142 19.22 -20.63 -24.26
CA GLY A 142 19.63 -21.78 -25.06
C GLY A 142 18.80 -21.98 -26.33
N ASN A 143 18.83 -23.20 -26.87
CA ASN A 143 18.12 -23.57 -28.08
C ASN A 143 17.51 -24.97 -27.91
N SER A 144 16.18 -25.05 -27.91
CA SER A 144 15.43 -26.30 -27.70
C SER A 144 15.68 -27.38 -28.76
N GLN A 145 16.05 -26.97 -29.98
CA GLN A 145 16.23 -27.86 -31.11
C GLN A 145 17.58 -28.56 -31.10
N THR A 146 18.59 -27.93 -30.49
CA THR A 146 19.98 -28.42 -30.50
C THR A 146 20.47 -28.89 -29.13
N ASN A 147 19.82 -28.46 -28.04
CA ASN A 147 20.19 -28.84 -26.69
C ASN A 147 19.28 -29.96 -26.15
N PRO A 148 19.78 -31.21 -26.02
CA PRO A 148 18.97 -32.37 -25.60
C PRO A 148 18.50 -32.29 -24.14
N ILE A 149 19.08 -31.41 -23.32
CA ILE A 149 18.67 -31.20 -21.92
C ILE A 149 17.88 -29.90 -21.70
N TRP A 150 17.50 -29.20 -22.79
CA TRP A 150 16.77 -27.93 -22.69
C TRP A 150 15.44 -28.09 -21.94
N ASP A 151 14.72 -29.19 -22.14
CA ASP A 151 13.48 -29.48 -21.41
C ASP A 151 13.70 -29.57 -19.90
N ALA A 152 14.86 -30.06 -19.44
CA ALA A 152 15.19 -30.08 -18.03
C ALA A 152 15.46 -28.66 -17.49
N PHE A 153 16.05 -27.78 -18.30
CA PHE A 153 16.21 -26.36 -17.94
C PHE A 153 14.86 -25.65 -17.85
N ARG A 154 13.94 -25.95 -18.79
CA ARG A 154 12.56 -25.44 -18.76
C ARG A 154 11.87 -25.78 -17.45
N VAL A 155 11.85 -27.06 -17.07
CA VAL A 155 11.20 -27.52 -15.84
C VAL A 155 11.79 -26.82 -14.60
N ASN A 156 13.10 -26.59 -14.56
CA ASN A 156 13.73 -25.86 -13.47
C ASN A 156 13.33 -24.37 -13.45
N ALA A 157 13.30 -23.71 -14.60
CA ALA A 157 12.89 -22.31 -14.70
C ALA A 157 11.42 -22.11 -14.29
N GLU A 158 10.52 -23.00 -14.72
CA GLU A 158 9.11 -23.01 -14.32
C GLU A 158 8.95 -23.26 -12.80
N PHE A 159 9.75 -24.16 -12.24
CA PHE A 159 9.76 -24.40 -10.79
C PHE A 159 10.26 -23.18 -9.99
N VAL A 160 11.26 -22.46 -10.51
CA VAL A 160 11.74 -21.21 -9.91
C VAL A 160 10.67 -20.13 -9.97
N HIS A 161 9.98 -19.98 -11.10
CA HIS A 161 8.82 -19.08 -11.22
C HIS A 161 7.76 -19.40 -10.16
N HIS A 162 7.33 -20.67 -10.09
CA HIS A 162 6.36 -21.13 -9.09
C HIS A 162 6.83 -20.85 -7.64
N THR A 163 8.12 -21.02 -7.36
CA THR A 163 8.70 -20.76 -6.05
C THR A 163 8.62 -19.28 -5.68
N PHE A 164 8.94 -18.37 -6.60
CA PHE A 164 8.83 -16.94 -6.35
C PHE A 164 7.38 -16.51 -6.13
N THR A 165 6.43 -17.00 -6.93
CA THR A 165 5.00 -16.74 -6.73
C THR A 165 4.52 -17.22 -5.36
N THR A 166 4.92 -18.43 -4.96
CA THR A 166 4.53 -19.02 -3.67
C THR A 166 5.15 -18.26 -2.48
N ARG A 167 6.28 -17.58 -2.68
CA ARG A 167 6.92 -16.71 -1.67
C ARG A 167 6.38 -15.29 -1.65
N GLY A 168 5.36 -14.99 -2.45
CA GLY A 168 4.62 -13.73 -2.40
C GLY A 168 5.08 -12.68 -3.40
N LEU A 169 5.93 -13.02 -4.38
CA LEU A 169 6.14 -12.15 -5.54
C LEU A 169 4.91 -12.26 -6.43
N ASP A 170 4.32 -11.12 -6.76
CA ASP A 170 3.22 -11.05 -7.70
C ASP A 170 3.75 -11.34 -9.13
N PRO A 171 3.19 -12.32 -9.85
CA PRO A 171 3.73 -12.73 -11.15
C PRO A 171 3.62 -11.63 -12.22
N ASP A 172 2.61 -10.76 -12.14
CA ASP A 172 2.37 -9.73 -13.15
C ASP A 172 3.22 -8.48 -12.92
N SER A 173 3.55 -8.20 -11.65
CA SER A 173 4.19 -6.93 -11.26
C SER A 173 5.60 -7.08 -10.71
N ASP A 174 5.97 -8.24 -10.14
CA ASP A 174 7.25 -8.46 -9.44
C ASP A 174 8.14 -9.51 -10.09
N ILE A 175 7.66 -10.22 -11.12
CA ILE A 175 8.43 -11.22 -11.87
C ILE A 175 8.52 -10.83 -13.35
N LYS A 176 9.69 -11.01 -13.94
CA LYS A 176 9.87 -11.11 -15.39
C LYS A 176 10.46 -12.46 -15.74
N PHE A 177 9.79 -13.23 -16.58
CA PHE A 177 10.23 -14.55 -17.02
C PHE A 177 10.42 -14.58 -18.54
N PHE A 178 11.67 -14.59 -18.97
CA PHE A 178 12.03 -14.70 -20.38
C PHE A 178 12.47 -16.12 -20.74
N SER A 179 12.02 -16.61 -21.90
CA SER A 179 12.40 -17.92 -22.42
C SER A 179 12.86 -17.84 -23.86
N SER A 180 13.85 -18.64 -24.22
CA SER A 180 14.22 -18.88 -25.63
C SER A 180 13.07 -19.49 -26.45
N GLU A 181 12.11 -20.17 -25.79
CA GLU A 181 10.91 -20.76 -26.39
C GLU A 181 9.67 -20.46 -25.52
N PRO A 182 9.15 -19.22 -25.53
CA PRO A 182 8.08 -18.81 -24.62
C PRO A 182 6.78 -19.59 -24.87
N ASN A 183 6.49 -19.96 -26.13
CA ASN A 183 5.33 -20.78 -26.47
C ASN A 183 5.39 -22.21 -25.89
N GLN A 184 6.57 -22.66 -25.47
CA GLN A 184 6.78 -23.97 -24.86
C GLN A 184 7.06 -23.87 -23.36
N THR A 185 7.04 -22.68 -22.77
CA THR A 185 7.45 -22.42 -21.38
C THR A 185 6.29 -21.77 -20.61
N ALA A 186 5.79 -22.45 -19.59
CA ALA A 186 4.65 -21.95 -18.82
C ALA A 186 5.00 -20.66 -18.07
N ASN A 187 4.13 -19.64 -18.20
CA ASN A 187 4.28 -18.33 -17.58
C ASN A 187 5.49 -17.51 -18.07
N ALA A 188 6.09 -17.87 -19.21
CA ALA A 188 7.05 -16.98 -19.85
C ALA A 188 6.33 -15.75 -20.41
N ASP A 189 6.82 -14.57 -20.04
CA ASP A 189 6.29 -13.28 -20.49
C ASP A 189 6.65 -13.00 -21.95
N ASP A 190 7.88 -13.31 -22.34
CA ASP A 190 8.40 -12.98 -23.67
C ASP A 190 9.66 -13.81 -24.01
N PHE A 191 10.17 -13.59 -25.21
CA PHE A 191 11.44 -14.14 -25.68
C PHE A 191 12.62 -13.63 -24.85
N ALA A 192 13.54 -14.56 -24.54
CA ALA A 192 14.86 -14.23 -24.01
C ALA A 192 15.69 -13.55 -25.09
N THR A 193 15.95 -12.26 -24.92
CA THR A 193 16.83 -11.44 -25.78
C THR A 193 17.70 -10.54 -24.90
N LEU A 194 18.84 -10.07 -25.43
CA LEU A 194 19.67 -9.09 -24.72
C LEU A 194 18.89 -7.81 -24.39
N VAL A 195 18.07 -7.33 -25.33
CA VAL A 195 17.26 -6.11 -25.18
C VAL A 195 16.25 -6.28 -24.04
N ASN A 196 15.48 -7.37 -24.05
CA ASN A 196 14.47 -7.61 -23.01
C ASN A 196 15.10 -7.75 -21.61
N LEU A 197 16.27 -8.39 -21.52
CA LEU A 197 16.98 -8.52 -20.26
C LEU A 197 17.56 -7.18 -19.77
N GLU A 198 18.18 -6.41 -20.65
CA GLU A 198 18.71 -5.07 -20.35
C GLU A 198 17.61 -4.13 -19.87
N GLU A 199 16.48 -4.07 -20.58
CA GLU A 199 15.34 -3.25 -20.18
C GLU A 199 14.74 -3.72 -18.85
N ALA A 200 14.66 -5.04 -18.63
CA ALA A 200 14.16 -5.57 -17.37
C ALA A 200 15.04 -5.14 -16.18
N ILE A 201 16.37 -5.19 -16.33
CA ILE A 201 17.32 -4.77 -15.29
C ILE A 201 17.30 -3.23 -15.13
N GLY A 202 17.62 -2.52 -16.21
CA GLY A 202 17.91 -1.08 -16.18
C GLY A 202 16.69 -0.16 -16.08
N ILE A 203 15.50 -0.63 -16.48
CA ILE A 203 14.29 0.19 -16.56
C ILE A 203 13.18 -0.34 -15.66
N TRP A 204 12.83 -1.63 -15.76
CA TRP A 204 11.72 -2.19 -15.01
C TRP A 204 12.07 -2.45 -13.53
N ALA A 205 13.23 -3.03 -13.26
CA ALA A 205 13.63 -3.38 -11.90
C ALA A 205 14.15 -2.17 -11.13
N LYS A 206 15.02 -1.38 -11.76
CA LYS A 206 15.76 -0.25 -11.16
C LYS A 206 14.94 0.69 -10.26
N PRO A 207 13.72 1.16 -10.64
CA PRO A 207 12.96 2.09 -9.80
C PRO A 207 12.54 1.50 -8.44
N GLN A 208 12.66 0.18 -8.27
CA GLN A 208 12.20 -0.53 -7.10
C GLN A 208 13.34 -1.23 -6.34
N LEU A 209 14.59 -1.11 -6.78
CA LEU A 209 15.74 -1.65 -6.06
C LEU A 209 16.19 -0.70 -4.95
N GLY A 210 16.69 -1.27 -3.85
CA GLY A 210 17.20 -0.52 -2.71
C GLY A 210 17.58 -1.41 -1.54
N SER A 211 18.01 -0.82 -0.42
CA SER A 211 18.50 -1.55 0.76
C SER A 211 17.51 -2.55 1.38
N GLN A 212 16.21 -2.45 1.03
CA GLN A 212 15.15 -3.34 1.51
C GLN A 212 14.36 -4.01 0.37
N SER A 213 14.87 -3.96 -0.87
CA SER A 213 14.20 -4.52 -2.04
C SER A 213 15.23 -5.14 -2.99
N PRO A 214 15.52 -6.45 -2.84
CA PRO A 214 16.52 -7.12 -3.64
C PRO A 214 16.04 -7.39 -5.07
N LEU A 215 17.01 -7.55 -5.99
CA LEU A 215 16.79 -8.19 -7.29
C LEU A 215 17.28 -9.64 -7.20
N PHE A 216 16.40 -10.59 -7.53
CA PHE A 216 16.77 -11.97 -7.79
C PHE A 216 16.96 -12.16 -9.29
N LEU A 217 18.17 -12.51 -9.71
CA LEU A 217 18.45 -12.86 -11.09
C LEU A 217 18.72 -14.37 -11.18
N TYR A 218 17.87 -15.10 -11.88
CA TYR A 218 18.03 -16.52 -12.15
C TYR A 218 18.27 -16.74 -13.64
N LEU A 219 19.47 -17.19 -13.98
CA LEU A 219 19.89 -17.46 -15.36
C LEU A 219 20.16 -18.96 -15.50
N ILE A 220 19.50 -19.62 -16.46
CA ILE A 220 19.77 -21.03 -16.80
C ILE A 220 19.87 -21.20 -18.31
N SER A 221 20.96 -21.84 -18.76
CA SER A 221 21.22 -22.15 -20.17
C SER A 221 22.27 -23.25 -20.30
N ALA A 222 22.55 -23.68 -21.53
CA ALA A 222 23.68 -24.56 -21.82
C ALA A 222 25.00 -23.83 -21.50
N ASN A 223 25.97 -24.59 -20.97
CA ASN A 223 27.29 -24.05 -20.64
C ASN A 223 28.11 -23.82 -21.91
N LEU A 224 28.57 -22.58 -22.13
CA LEU A 224 29.47 -22.21 -23.22
C LEU A 224 30.84 -21.68 -22.74
N ASP A 225 31.10 -21.66 -21.44
CA ASP A 225 32.31 -21.15 -20.74
C ASP A 225 33.17 -20.12 -21.54
N PRO A 226 33.10 -18.80 -21.24
CA PRO A 226 32.48 -18.15 -20.08
C PRO A 226 31.04 -17.64 -20.34
N ASP A 227 30.53 -17.91 -21.54
CA ASP A 227 29.38 -17.21 -22.10
C ASP A 227 28.03 -17.83 -21.72
N PHE A 228 27.01 -16.98 -21.61
CA PHE A 228 25.63 -17.43 -21.41
C PHE A 228 24.84 -17.34 -22.72
N LEU A 229 24.39 -18.48 -23.24
CA LEU A 229 23.57 -18.52 -24.44
C LEU A 229 22.14 -18.05 -24.13
N ILE A 230 21.77 -16.84 -24.53
CA ILE A 230 20.40 -16.32 -24.33
C ILE A 230 19.42 -17.00 -25.29
N ASN A 231 19.79 -17.10 -26.57
CA ASN A 231 19.00 -17.75 -27.61
C ASN A 231 19.93 -18.20 -28.76
N ASP A 232 19.40 -18.62 -29.89
CA ASP A 232 20.17 -19.08 -31.05
C ASP A 232 21.07 -18.01 -31.72
N LYS A 233 20.89 -16.73 -31.38
CA LYS A 233 21.55 -15.57 -32.01
C LYS A 233 22.34 -14.70 -31.04
N ASN A 234 22.05 -14.79 -29.74
CA ASN A 234 22.55 -13.85 -28.75
C ASN A 234 23.26 -14.57 -27.60
N ILE A 235 24.41 -13.99 -27.24
CA ILE A 235 25.25 -14.39 -26.13
C ILE A 235 25.32 -13.23 -25.15
N LEU A 236 25.15 -13.53 -23.87
CA LEU A 236 25.43 -12.62 -22.76
C LEU A 236 26.81 -12.94 -22.21
N THR A 237 27.72 -11.98 -22.33
CA THR A 237 29.06 -12.08 -21.74
C THR A 237 29.03 -11.58 -20.29
N PRO A 238 29.99 -12.02 -19.44
CA PRO A 238 30.14 -11.51 -18.09
C PRO A 238 30.29 -9.98 -18.04
N ASP A 239 31.14 -9.40 -18.89
CA ASP A 239 31.39 -7.95 -18.94
C ASP A 239 30.12 -7.15 -19.28
N LEU A 240 29.28 -7.69 -20.18
CA LEU A 240 28.03 -7.03 -20.53
C LEU A 240 27.04 -7.05 -19.36
N LEU A 241 26.90 -8.20 -18.70
CA LEU A 241 26.05 -8.33 -17.52
C LEU A 241 26.54 -7.41 -16.39
N ASP A 242 27.85 -7.35 -16.14
CA ASP A 242 28.48 -6.48 -15.15
C ASP A 242 28.12 -5.01 -15.40
N SER A 243 28.23 -4.56 -16.66
CA SER A 243 27.88 -3.19 -17.05
C SER A 243 26.41 -2.83 -16.79
N TRP A 244 25.49 -3.80 -16.85
CA TRP A 244 24.07 -3.60 -16.53
C TRP A 244 23.82 -3.60 -15.03
N LEU A 245 24.60 -4.35 -14.24
CA LEU A 245 24.47 -4.41 -12.79
C LEU A 245 25.10 -3.20 -12.09
N ASP A 246 26.13 -2.58 -12.68
CA ASP A 246 26.78 -1.37 -12.15
C ASP A 246 25.85 -0.14 -12.06
N VAL A 247 24.75 -0.14 -12.82
CA VAL A 247 23.84 1.00 -12.93
C VAL A 247 22.56 0.85 -12.12
N VAL A 248 22.39 -0.22 -11.35
CA VAL A 248 21.18 -0.55 -10.58
C VAL A 248 21.39 -0.70 -9.08
#